data_AF-A0A950ZTY1-F1
#
_entry.id   AF-A0A950ZTY1-F1
#
_cell.length_a   1.000
_cell.length_b   1.000
_cell.length_c   1.000
_cell.angle_alpha   90.00
_cell.angle_beta   90.00
_cell.angle_gamma   90.00
#
_symmetry.space_group_name_H-M   'P 1'
#
loop_
_entity.id
_entity.type
_entity.pdbx_description
1 polymer ?
#
loop_
_entity_poly.entity_id
_entity_poly.type
_entity_poly.pdbx_seq_one_letter_code
_entity_poly.pdbx_strand_id
1 'polypeptide(L)'
;MDLPWRGRAVRLRVHTQRWFCDAPGCSRKIVAERFDGALATSARRTNDATELVKTFALQAGGEGGARLAQKAGLQTSPDTLLRLLHAMLDVPIRAPR
;
A
#
# COMPACT_ATOMS: atom_id res chain seq x y z
N MET A 1 2.70 18.20 -9.00
CA MET A 1 2.21 16.93 -8.42
C MET A 1 2.31 15.88 -9.50
N ASP A 2 3.24 14.94 -9.39
CA ASP A 2 3.32 13.83 -10.34
C ASP A 2 2.12 12.92 -10.08
N LEU A 3 1.16 12.95 -11.02
CA LEU A 3 -0.04 12.12 -10.91
C LEU A 3 0.32 10.68 -11.32
N PRO A 4 -0.13 9.65 -10.59
CA PRO A 4 -0.05 8.26 -11.02
C PRO A 4 -0.48 8.15 -12.49
N TRP A 5 0.48 7.84 -13.38
CA TRP A 5 0.37 7.88 -14.84
C TRP A 5 -0.68 8.88 -15.39
N ARG A 6 -0.50 10.16 -15.06
CA ARG A 6 -1.36 11.28 -15.54
C ARG A 6 -2.85 11.13 -15.21
N GLY A 7 -3.16 10.63 -14.01
CA GLY A 7 -4.54 10.48 -13.52
C GLY A 7 -5.24 9.22 -14.03
N ARG A 8 -4.51 8.31 -14.67
CA ARG A 8 -5.07 7.03 -15.16
C ARG A 8 -4.82 5.94 -14.13
N ALA A 9 -5.87 5.21 -13.79
CA ALA A 9 -5.75 4.03 -12.96
C ALA A 9 -5.06 2.90 -13.71
N VAL A 10 -3.94 2.45 -13.16
CA VAL A 10 -3.03 1.53 -13.81
C VAL A 10 -2.63 0.41 -12.88
N ARG A 11 -2.46 -0.77 -13.47
CA ARG A 11 -2.10 -1.99 -12.75
C ARG A 11 -0.75 -2.46 -13.27
N LEU A 12 0.29 -2.29 -12.46
CA LEU A 12 1.58 -2.90 -12.71
C LEU A 12 1.52 -4.38 -12.31
N ARG A 13 1.86 -5.28 -13.23
CA ARG A 13 2.05 -6.69 -12.93
C ARG A 13 3.54 -6.94 -12.71
N VAL A 14 3.93 -7.10 -11.46
CA VAL A 14 5.31 -7.37 -11.08
C VAL A 14 5.53 -8.88 -11.06
N HIS A 15 6.54 -9.33 -11.80
CA HIS A 15 7.03 -10.71 -11.76
C HIS A 15 8.27 -10.74 -10.88
N THR A 16 8.24 -11.56 -9.84
CA THR A 16 9.34 -11.68 -8.88
C THR A 16 9.91 -13.09 -8.96
N GLN A 17 11.18 -13.24 -8.61
CA GLN A 17 11.75 -14.56 -8.40
C GLN A 17 11.47 -15.04 -6.97
N ARG A 18 11.32 -16.36 -6.82
CA ARG A 18 11.15 -17.05 -5.55
C ARG A 18 12.23 -18.12 -5.44
N TRP A 19 13.05 -18.02 -4.41
CA TRP A 19 14.14 -18.94 -4.10
C TRP A 19 13.80 -19.78 -2.87
N PHE A 20 14.31 -21.01 -2.85
CA PHE A 20 14.12 -21.96 -1.77
C PHE A 20 15.45 -22.22 -1.04
N CYS A 21 15.40 -22.29 0.29
CA CYS A 21 16.54 -22.64 1.13
C CYS A 21 16.38 -24.07 1.66
N ASP A 22 17.12 -25.01 1.07
CA ASP A 22 17.00 -26.43 1.44
C ASP A 22 17.96 -26.86 2.55
N ALA A 23 18.80 -25.95 3.04
CA ALA A 23 19.72 -26.23 4.14
C ALA A 23 18.97 -26.68 5.42
N PRO A 24 19.43 -27.76 6.08
CA PRO A 24 18.97 -28.12 7.43
C PRO A 24 19.23 -26.97 8.40
N GLY A 25 18.24 -26.62 9.23
CA GLY A 25 18.34 -25.50 10.17
C GLY A 25 18.05 -24.11 9.59
N CYS A 26 17.74 -23.98 8.30
CA CYS A 26 17.39 -22.70 7.69
C CYS A 26 16.06 -22.15 8.25
N SER A 27 16.11 -20.97 8.90
CA SER A 27 14.94 -20.33 9.53
C SER A 27 13.90 -19.80 8.52
N ARG A 28 14.32 -19.54 7.28
CA ARG A 28 13.45 -19.05 6.21
C ARG A 28 13.61 -19.91 4.96
N LYS A 29 12.63 -20.77 4.71
CA LYS A 29 12.62 -21.72 3.59
C LYS A 29 12.32 -21.09 2.23
N ILE A 30 11.63 -19.96 2.21
CA ILE A 30 11.24 -19.26 0.99
C ILE A 30 11.67 -17.79 1.08
N VAL A 31 12.45 -17.37 0.10
CA VAL A 31 12.84 -15.97 -0.08
C VAL A 31 12.27 -15.52 -1.42
N ALA A 32 11.63 -14.37 -1.43
CA ALA A 32 11.20 -13.71 -2.66
C ALA A 32 11.88 -12.33 -2.70
N GLU A 33 12.07 -11.82 -3.90
CA GLU A 33 12.59 -10.48 -4.11
C GLU A 33 11.77 -9.45 -3.31
N ARG A 34 12.47 -8.56 -2.63
CA ARG A 34 11.84 -7.47 -1.87
C ARG A 34 12.03 -6.17 -2.61
N PHE A 35 10.93 -5.43 -2.74
CA PHE A 35 10.94 -4.09 -3.31
C PHE A 35 10.94 -3.06 -2.18
N ASP A 36 11.97 -3.15 -1.33
CA ASP A 36 12.11 -2.26 -0.18
C ASP A 36 12.07 -0.80 -0.65
N GLY A 37 11.33 0.04 0.08
CA GLY A 37 11.09 1.44 -0.30
C GLY A 37 9.94 1.66 -1.31
N ALA A 38 9.65 0.71 -2.20
CA ALA A 38 8.60 0.87 -3.22
C ALA A 38 7.30 0.11 -2.91
N LEU A 39 7.38 -1.13 -2.41
CA LEU A 39 6.22 -1.99 -2.10
C LEU A 39 6.47 -2.76 -0.79
N ALA A 40 5.59 -2.58 0.18
CA ALA A 40 5.57 -3.45 1.36
C ALA A 40 5.21 -4.91 0.98
N THR A 41 5.55 -5.86 1.84
CA THR A 41 5.21 -7.28 1.63
C THR A 41 3.70 -7.45 1.48
N SER A 42 3.27 -8.17 0.43
CA SER A 42 1.85 -8.37 0.09
C SER A 42 1.05 -7.10 -0.23
N ALA A 43 1.72 -5.95 -0.43
CA ALA A 43 1.05 -4.71 -0.78
C ALA A 43 0.42 -4.79 -2.17
N ARG A 44 -0.73 -4.13 -2.32
CA ARG A 44 -1.46 -4.01 -3.59
C ARG A 44 -1.35 -2.61 -4.22
N ARG A 45 -0.62 -1.72 -3.56
CA ARG A 45 -0.31 -0.34 -3.98
C ARG A 45 1.15 -0.07 -3.64
N THR A 46 1.80 0.79 -4.42
CA THR A 46 3.12 1.31 -4.05
C THR A 46 3.02 2.13 -2.76
N ASN A 47 4.15 2.30 -2.09
CA ASN A 47 4.23 3.13 -0.89
C ASN A 47 3.78 4.57 -1.20
N ASP A 48 4.25 5.16 -2.28
CA ASP A 48 3.84 6.51 -2.70
C ASP A 48 2.34 6.62 -2.99
N ALA A 49 1.75 5.63 -3.66
CA ALA A 49 0.31 5.58 -3.89
C ALA A 49 -0.46 5.48 -2.57
N THR A 50 0.08 4.76 -1.59
CA THR A 50 -0.51 4.63 -0.25
C THR A 50 -0.43 5.95 0.50
N GLU A 51 0.71 6.65 0.47
CA GLU A 51 0.85 7.96 1.11
C GLU A 51 -0.08 8.99 0.48
N LEU A 52 -0.24 9.00 -0.84
CA LEU A 52 -1.18 9.90 -1.50
C LEU A 52 -2.64 9.63 -1.10
N VAL A 53 -3.03 8.36 -0.98
CA VAL A 53 -4.36 7.97 -0.45
C VAL A 53 -4.53 8.47 0.99
N LYS A 54 -3.50 8.36 1.85
CA LYS A 54 -3.53 8.89 3.23
C LYS A 54 -3.72 10.40 3.24
N THR A 55 -2.98 11.13 2.41
CA THR A 55 -3.12 12.59 2.29
C THR A 55 -4.54 12.95 1.89
N PHE A 56 -5.13 12.28 0.91
CA PHE A 56 -6.51 12.54 0.51
C PHE A 56 -7.53 12.21 1.60
N ALA A 57 -7.31 11.14 2.35
CA ALA A 57 -8.16 10.79 3.49
C ALA A 57 -8.12 11.91 4.55
N LEU A 58 -6.91 12.34 4.95
CA LEU A 58 -6.72 13.37 5.97
C LEU A 58 -7.29 14.73 5.56
N GLN A 59 -7.14 15.11 4.28
CA GLN A 59 -7.52 16.43 3.80
C GLN A 59 -9.01 16.52 3.41
N ALA A 60 -9.61 15.43 2.93
CA ALA A 60 -10.93 15.47 2.31
C ALA A 60 -11.90 14.38 2.82
N GLY A 61 -11.50 13.60 3.82
CA GLY A 61 -12.32 12.53 4.40
C GLY A 61 -12.59 11.38 3.42
N GLY A 62 -13.64 10.59 3.69
CA GLY A 62 -14.02 9.45 2.88
C GLY A 62 -14.46 9.82 1.46
N GLU A 63 -15.58 10.53 1.34
CA GLU A 63 -16.19 10.88 0.05
C GLU A 63 -15.33 11.84 -0.78
N GLY A 64 -14.85 12.92 -0.16
CA GLY A 64 -13.98 13.89 -0.83
C GLY A 64 -12.65 13.27 -1.23
N GLY A 65 -12.06 12.48 -0.34
CA GLY A 65 -10.80 11.77 -0.62
C GLY A 65 -10.95 10.74 -1.74
N ALA A 66 -12.08 10.04 -1.84
CA ALA A 66 -12.32 9.06 -2.90
C ALA A 66 -12.40 9.73 -4.28
N ARG A 67 -13.05 10.89 -4.36
CA ARG A 67 -13.12 11.68 -5.60
C ARG A 67 -11.73 12.20 -6.02
N LEU A 68 -10.92 12.66 -5.07
CA LEU A 68 -9.54 13.09 -5.35
C LEU A 68 -8.67 11.93 -5.80
N ALA A 69 -8.77 10.78 -5.12
CA ALA A 69 -8.08 9.56 -5.49
C ALA A 69 -8.42 9.13 -6.92
N GLN A 70 -9.71 9.13 -7.28
CA GLN A 70 -10.14 8.77 -8.64
C GLN A 70 -9.53 9.70 -9.70
N LYS A 71 -9.55 11.02 -9.47
CA LYS A 71 -8.91 12.00 -10.37
C LYS A 71 -7.39 11.82 -10.47
N ALA A 72 -6.76 11.32 -9.42
CA ALA A 72 -5.35 10.97 -9.41
C ALA A 72 -5.05 9.57 -9.99
N GLY A 73 -6.04 8.83 -10.50
CA GLY A 73 -5.82 7.47 -11.01
C GLY A 73 -5.65 6.41 -9.92
N LEU A 74 -6.13 6.68 -8.70
CA LEU A 74 -6.08 5.76 -7.57
C LEU A 74 -7.47 5.17 -7.32
N GLN A 75 -7.57 3.84 -7.37
CA GLN A 75 -8.80 3.13 -7.07
C GLN A 75 -8.93 2.89 -5.56
N THR A 76 -9.85 3.60 -4.92
CA THR A 76 -10.23 3.44 -3.51
C THR A 76 -11.70 3.81 -3.31
N SER A 77 -12.29 3.36 -2.20
CA SER A 77 -13.65 3.73 -1.79
C SER A 77 -13.64 4.69 -0.59
N PRO A 78 -14.72 5.45 -0.34
CA PRO A 78 -14.88 6.25 0.86
C PRO A 78 -14.64 5.44 2.14
N ASP A 79 -15.24 4.24 2.25
CA ASP A 79 -15.05 3.35 3.40
C ASP A 79 -13.60 2.92 3.59
N THR A 80 -12.86 2.72 2.49
CA THR A 80 -11.44 2.37 2.57
C THR A 80 -10.62 3.51 3.14
N LEU A 81 -10.95 4.75 2.79
CA LEU A 81 -10.31 5.95 3.34
C LEU A 81 -10.67 6.15 4.81
N LEU A 82 -11.93 5.93 5.20
CA LEU A 82 -12.34 6.02 6.61
C LEU A 82 -11.66 4.95 7.47
N ARG A 83 -11.60 3.70 7.00
CA ARG A 83 -10.83 2.64 7.68
C ARG A 83 -9.36 3.02 7.83
N LEU A 84 -8.78 3.61 6.80
CA LEU A 84 -7.39 4.02 6.81
C LEU A 84 -7.15 5.20 7.77
N LEU A 85 -8.08 6.15 7.86
CA LEU A 85 -8.04 7.22 8.87
C LEU A 85 -8.11 6.67 10.28
N HIS A 86 -9.05 5.77 10.56
CA HIS A 86 -9.16 5.14 11.88
C HIS A 86 -7.87 4.40 12.24
N ALA A 87 -7.30 3.62 11.31
CA ALA A 87 -6.04 2.92 11.54
C ALA A 87 -4.83 3.86 11.75
N MET A 88 -4.89 5.10 11.29
CA MET A 88 -3.84 6.10 11.56
C MET A 88 -4.01 6.80 12.91
N LEU A 89 -5.25 6.94 13.38
CA LEU A 89 -5.59 7.55 14.66
C LEU A 89 -5.48 6.55 15.82
N ASP A 90 -5.82 5.28 15.56
CA ASP A 90 -5.57 4.17 16.46
C ASP A 90 -4.09 3.78 16.37
N VAL A 91 -3.25 4.49 17.13
CA VAL A 91 -1.88 4.03 17.39
C VAL A 91 -1.98 2.67 18.08
N PRO A 92 -1.44 1.58 17.49
CA PRO A 92 -1.48 0.29 18.16
C PRO A 92 -0.59 0.35 19.41
N ILE A 93 -1.18 0.10 20.57
CA ILE A 93 -0.41 -0.31 21.75
C ILE A 93 0.27 -1.61 21.35
N ARG A 94 1.60 -1.59 21.22
CA ARG A 94 2.39 -2.75 20.83
C ARG A 94 2.23 -3.82 21.90
N ALA A 95 1.37 -4.82 21.65
CA ALA A 95 1.37 -6.03 22.45
C ALA A 95 2.72 -6.75 22.22
N PRO A 96 3.48 -7.07 23.28
CA PRO A 96 4.72 -7.82 23.14
C PRO A 96 4.42 -9.20 22.55
N ARG A 97 5.31 -9.69 21.68
CA ARG A 97 5.30 -11.07 21.16
C ARG A 97 5.83 -12.02 22.21
#